data_AF-A0A957KIX0-F1
#
_entry.id   AF-A0A957KIX0-F1
#
_cell.length_a   1.000
_cell.length_b   1.000
_cell.length_c   1.000
_cell.angle_alpha   90.00
_cell.angle_beta   90.00
_cell.angle_gamma   90.00
#
_symmetry.space_group_name_H-M   'P 1'
#
loop_
_entity.id
_entity.type
_entity.pdbx_description
1 polymer ?
#
loop_
_entity_poly.entity_id
_entity_poly.type
_entity_poly.pdbx_seq_one_letter_code
_entity_poly.pdbx_strand_id
1 'polypeptide(L)'
;MTAVLLLLANAQRGLQRQLGAPGPTLARLPGATATPAATAAVPPPATAQPVAENNHLSAADVQAISRAQIVPLATASDAPPLPPLPATLNDLPLNNFVVLPAPVAAHVRDIFARGQIAGRDQHAFAKIGDSSIADGFFLTRFDGPDYNLGPYAILEATLAYFAGSFGRDSVTVRQGMHSWSVLDPFWADRARCEAGETPLACEIRLLNPALAIIRLGTNDVNTPDYYEENMRLIVES
;
A
#
# COMPACT_ATOMS: atom_id res chain seq x y z
N MET A 1 -6.99 -10.00 14.95
CA MET A 1 -6.61 -8.57 14.82
C MET A 1 -7.47 -8.02 13.70
N THR A 2 -8.02 -6.81 13.78
CA THR A 2 -9.04 -6.36 12.82
C THR A 2 -8.66 -4.95 12.37
N ALA A 3 -8.13 -4.84 11.16
CA ALA A 3 -7.96 -3.59 10.46
C ALA A 3 -9.24 -3.30 9.66
N VAL A 4 -9.75 -2.06 9.68
CA VAL A 4 -10.85 -1.65 8.79
C VAL A 4 -10.45 -0.36 8.10
N LEU A 5 -10.63 -0.41 6.77
CA LEU A 5 -10.02 0.44 5.78
C LEU A 5 -11.07 1.19 4.97
N LEU A 6 -10.72 2.38 4.49
CA LEU A 6 -11.58 3.21 3.65
C LEU A 6 -11.63 2.64 2.22
N LEU A 7 -12.74 1.99 1.84
CA LEU A 7 -12.99 1.56 0.47
C LEU A 7 -13.55 2.73 -0.36
N LEU A 8 -12.81 3.15 -1.39
CA LEU A 8 -13.36 3.95 -2.51
C LEU A 8 -13.61 3.01 -3.69
N ALA A 9 -14.84 2.49 -3.79
CA ALA A 9 -15.27 1.69 -4.94
C ALA A 9 -15.77 2.60 -6.07
N ASN A 10 -15.06 2.63 -7.20
CA ASN A 10 -15.50 3.32 -8.41
C ASN A 10 -16.53 2.45 -9.16
N ALA A 11 -17.82 2.80 -9.05
CA ALA A 11 -18.86 2.27 -9.91
C ALA A 11 -18.83 2.98 -11.29
N GLN A 12 -17.99 2.52 -12.22
CA GLN A 12 -18.02 3.01 -13.60
C GLN A 12 -19.05 2.22 -14.44
N ARG A 13 -20.34 2.52 -14.28
CA ARG A 13 -21.38 2.19 -15.25
C ARG A 13 -22.30 3.40 -15.42
N GLY A 14 -21.97 4.33 -16.32
CA GLY A 14 -22.89 5.43 -16.58
C GLY A 14 -22.48 6.55 -17.53
N LEU A 15 -21.22 6.66 -17.98
CA LEU A 15 -20.79 7.84 -18.74
C LEU A 15 -20.02 7.49 -20.03
N GLN A 16 -20.66 6.76 -20.95
CA GLN A 16 -20.12 6.50 -22.30
C GLN A 16 -20.98 7.05 -23.44
N ARG A 17 -21.89 7.98 -23.16
CA ARG A 17 -22.66 8.70 -24.19
C ARG A 17 -22.46 10.20 -24.06
N GLN A 18 -21.28 10.67 -24.48
CA GLN A 18 -21.04 11.98 -25.10
C GLN A 18 -19.54 12.25 -25.02
N LEU A 19 -18.87 12.19 -26.17
CA LEU A 19 -17.69 12.99 -26.55
C LEU A 19 -17.23 12.46 -27.92
N GLY A 20 -17.84 13.01 -28.98
CA GLY A 20 -17.31 12.91 -30.34
C GLY A 20 -16.32 14.04 -30.57
N ALA A 21 -15.03 13.75 -30.51
CA ALA A 21 -13.97 14.60 -31.04
C ALA A 21 -12.82 13.69 -31.54
N PRO A 22 -12.26 13.92 -32.74
CA PRO A 22 -11.15 13.12 -33.23
C PRO A 22 -9.87 13.43 -32.44
N GLY A 23 -9.24 12.39 -31.88
CA GLY A 23 -7.95 12.51 -31.21
C GLY A 23 -6.81 12.76 -32.20
N PRO A 24 -5.69 13.36 -31.76
CA PRO A 24 -4.54 13.63 -32.62
C PRO A 24 -3.84 12.32 -33.03
N THR A 25 -3.41 12.28 -34.30
CA THR A 25 -2.68 11.18 -34.90
C THR A 25 -1.27 11.07 -34.30
N LEU A 26 -0.92 9.94 -33.68
CA LEU A 26 0.43 9.68 -33.19
C LEU A 26 1.36 9.34 -34.37
N ALA A 27 2.40 10.15 -34.56
CA ALA A 27 3.48 9.88 -35.51
C ALA A 27 4.42 8.79 -34.96
N ARG A 28 4.79 7.85 -35.83
CA ARG A 28 5.68 6.71 -35.54
C ARG A 28 7.14 7.18 -35.51
N LEU A 29 7.82 7.02 -34.37
CA LEU A 29 9.28 7.21 -34.28
C LEU A 29 10.03 6.01 -34.88
N PRO A 30 11.20 6.22 -35.51
CA PRO A 30 11.97 5.16 -36.17
C PRO A 30 12.57 4.18 -35.14
N GLY A 31 12.56 2.89 -35.50
CA GLY A 31 12.95 1.80 -34.62
C GLY A 31 14.46 1.74 -34.36
N ALA A 32 14.83 1.57 -33.09
CA ALA A 32 16.18 1.22 -32.69
C ALA A 32 16.38 -0.30 -32.84
N THR A 33 17.32 -0.68 -33.69
CA THR A 33 17.82 -2.06 -33.81
C THR A 33 18.63 -2.44 -32.58
N ALA A 34 18.20 -3.47 -31.84
CA ALA A 34 18.99 -4.06 -30.77
C ALA A 34 19.99 -5.09 -31.33
N THR A 35 21.27 -4.92 -31.01
CA THR A 35 22.34 -5.91 -31.26
C THR A 35 22.34 -6.95 -30.12
N PRO A 36 22.54 -8.25 -30.38
CA PRO A 36 22.54 -9.25 -29.31
C PRO A 36 23.82 -9.17 -28.48
N ALA A 37 23.67 -9.07 -27.15
CA ALA A 37 24.77 -9.15 -26.20
C ALA A 37 25.16 -10.61 -25.91
N ALA A 38 26.46 -10.86 -25.80
CA ALA A 38 27.07 -12.17 -25.62
C ALA A 38 26.75 -12.83 -24.27
N THR A 39 26.51 -14.14 -24.30
CA THR A 39 26.23 -15.00 -23.14
C THR A 39 27.50 -15.23 -22.32
N ALA A 40 27.53 -14.76 -21.07
CA ALA A 40 28.56 -15.15 -20.10
C ALA A 40 28.10 -16.42 -19.35
N ALA A 41 28.99 -17.40 -19.22
CA ALA A 41 28.74 -18.67 -18.56
C ALA A 41 28.69 -18.52 -17.02
N VAL A 42 27.71 -19.16 -16.39
CA VAL A 42 27.51 -19.19 -14.93
C VAL A 42 28.36 -20.32 -14.31
N PRO A 43 29.15 -20.08 -13.25
CA PRO A 43 29.87 -21.14 -12.54
C PRO A 43 28.93 -21.96 -11.63
N PRO A 44 29.25 -23.25 -11.37
CA PRO A 44 28.41 -24.12 -10.56
C PRO A 44 28.38 -23.72 -9.07
N PRO A 45 27.31 -24.04 -8.33
CA PRO A 45 27.15 -23.67 -6.93
C PRO A 45 28.09 -24.47 -6.02
N ALA A 46 28.66 -23.79 -5.02
CA ALA A 46 29.45 -24.40 -3.97
C ALA A 46 28.56 -25.19 -2.99
N THR A 47 29.03 -26.36 -2.58
CA THR A 47 28.41 -27.22 -1.57
C THR A 47 28.42 -26.56 -0.20
N ALA A 48 27.24 -26.40 0.42
CA ALA A 48 27.09 -25.91 1.78
C ALA A 48 27.50 -26.99 2.81
N GLN A 49 28.32 -26.60 3.79
CA GLN A 49 28.61 -27.41 4.98
C GLN A 49 27.54 -27.19 6.06
N PRO A 50 27.27 -28.18 6.95
CA PRO A 50 26.26 -28.04 8.00
C PRO A 50 26.78 -27.15 9.14
N VAL A 51 25.97 -26.17 9.55
CA VAL A 51 26.23 -25.30 10.70
C VAL A 51 25.71 -26.02 11.96
N ALA A 52 26.55 -26.11 12.99
CA ALA A 52 26.19 -26.73 14.26
C ALA A 52 25.13 -25.91 15.01
N GLU A 53 24.08 -26.58 15.46
CA GLU A 53 22.96 -26.03 16.21
C GLU A 53 23.28 -26.04 17.71
N ASN A 54 23.73 -24.90 18.26
CA ASN A 54 23.88 -24.69 19.69
C ASN A 54 23.47 -23.25 20.05
N ASN A 55 22.17 -22.97 20.07
CA ASN A 55 21.63 -21.69 20.55
C ASN A 55 20.74 -21.93 21.77
N HIS A 56 21.36 -22.15 22.93
CA HIS A 56 20.67 -22.00 24.20
C HIS A 56 20.99 -20.62 24.77
N LEU A 57 20.00 -19.73 24.74
CA LEU A 57 20.04 -18.43 25.42
C LEU A 57 20.32 -18.63 26.91
N SER A 58 21.32 -17.93 27.45
CA SER A 58 21.65 -17.99 28.87
C SER A 58 20.67 -17.15 29.70
N ALA A 59 20.55 -17.45 30.99
CA ALA A 59 19.74 -16.64 31.91
C ALA A 59 20.23 -15.18 32.03
N ALA A 60 21.49 -14.91 31.66
CA ALA A 60 22.05 -13.56 31.60
C ALA A 60 21.52 -12.77 30.39
N ASP A 61 21.30 -13.45 29.25
CA ASP A 61 20.72 -12.85 28.05
C ASP A 61 19.26 -12.43 28.29
N VAL A 62 18.51 -13.26 29.05
CA VAL A 62 17.11 -12.97 29.44
C VAL A 62 17.03 -11.75 30.39
N GLN A 63 18.00 -11.59 31.30
CA GLN A 63 18.04 -10.42 32.19
C GLN A 63 18.46 -9.12 31.49
N ALA A 64 19.29 -9.19 30.45
CA ALA A 64 19.65 -8.03 29.64
C ALA A 64 18.45 -7.50 28.84
N ILE A 65 17.62 -8.40 28.30
CA ILE A 65 16.39 -8.04 27.57
C ILE A 65 15.36 -7.40 28.53
N SER A 66 15.26 -7.86 29.78
CA SER A 66 14.33 -7.31 30.79
C SER A 66 14.73 -5.94 31.36
N ARG A 67 15.95 -5.45 31.09
CA ARG A 67 16.46 -4.15 31.56
C ARG A 67 16.47 -3.08 30.48
N ALA A 68 16.03 -3.38 29.26
CA ALA A 68 15.77 -2.34 28.27
C ALA A 68 14.64 -1.45 28.81
N GLN A 69 15.03 -0.31 29.37
CA GLN A 69 14.09 0.71 29.83
C GLN A 69 13.15 1.04 28.68
N ILE A 70 11.87 0.86 28.92
CA ILE A 70 10.80 1.36 28.06
C ILE A 70 10.93 2.88 28.09
N VAL A 71 11.67 3.44 27.15
CA VAL A 71 11.64 4.88 26.90
C VAL A 71 10.24 5.16 26.41
N PRO A 72 9.41 5.97 27.10
CA PRO A 72 8.14 6.38 26.54
C PRO A 72 8.46 7.16 25.26
N LEU A 73 8.03 6.66 24.12
CA LEU A 73 8.09 7.39 22.86
C LEU A 73 7.07 8.54 22.93
N ALA A 74 7.44 9.61 23.62
CA ALA A 74 6.78 10.88 23.53
C ALA A 74 7.39 11.63 22.32
N THR A 75 6.86 11.35 21.14
CA THR A 75 6.80 12.35 20.08
C THR A 75 5.33 12.64 19.85
N ALA A 76 4.82 13.63 20.58
CA ALA A 76 3.71 14.42 20.08
C ALA A 76 4.16 14.88 18.68
N SER A 77 3.45 14.38 17.66
CA SER A 77 3.75 14.69 16.27
C SER A 77 3.63 16.21 16.07
N ASP A 78 4.71 16.85 15.64
CA ASP A 78 4.74 18.23 15.15
C ASP A 78 4.03 18.37 13.78
N ALA A 79 3.22 17.39 13.37
CA ALA A 79 2.39 17.50 12.19
C ALA A 79 1.37 18.65 12.40
N PRO A 80 1.27 19.59 11.44
CA PRO A 80 0.28 20.64 11.51
C PRO A 80 -1.12 20.01 11.71
N PRO A 81 -1.99 20.63 12.54
CA PRO A 81 -3.33 20.12 12.74
C PRO A 81 -4.03 20.02 11.38
N LEU A 82 -4.60 18.86 11.09
CA LEU A 82 -5.36 18.65 9.87
C LEU A 82 -6.48 19.72 9.81
N PRO A 83 -6.65 20.40 8.67
CA PRO A 83 -7.74 21.35 8.51
C PRO A 83 -9.08 20.64 8.73
N PRO A 84 -10.10 21.36 9.23
CA PRO A 84 -11.43 20.78 9.36
C PRO A 84 -11.93 20.32 7.99
N LEU A 85 -12.52 19.13 7.96
CA LEU A 85 -13.06 18.54 6.74
C LEU A 85 -14.17 19.45 6.19
N PRO A 86 -14.16 19.80 4.90
CA PRO A 86 -15.14 20.72 4.35
C PRO A 86 -16.52 20.04 4.31
N ALA A 87 -17.58 20.82 4.53
CA ALA A 87 -18.96 20.32 4.48
C ALA A 87 -19.35 19.85 3.06
N THR A 88 -18.75 20.47 2.04
CA THR A 88 -18.95 20.14 0.62
C THR A 88 -17.61 19.99 -0.09
N LEU A 89 -17.57 19.15 -1.11
CA LEU A 89 -16.47 19.03 -2.07
C LEU A 89 -17.05 19.12 -3.48
N ASN A 90 -16.62 20.09 -4.28
CA ASN A 90 -17.19 20.37 -5.61
C ASN A 90 -18.72 20.56 -5.56
N ASP A 91 -19.19 21.37 -4.61
CA ASP A 91 -20.61 21.66 -4.35
C ASP A 91 -21.45 20.44 -3.96
N LEU A 92 -20.83 19.27 -3.74
CA LEU A 92 -21.50 18.07 -3.26
C LEU A 92 -21.30 17.93 -1.74
N PRO A 93 -22.39 17.77 -0.96
CA PRO A 93 -22.30 17.45 0.46
C PRO A 93 -21.48 16.19 0.68
N LEU A 94 -20.47 16.27 1.55
CA LEU A 94 -19.52 15.17 1.73
C LEU A 94 -20.20 13.89 2.23
N ASN A 95 -21.22 14.03 3.07
CA ASN A 95 -22.05 12.95 3.58
C ASN A 95 -22.88 12.22 2.50
N ASN A 96 -22.93 12.71 1.26
CA ASN A 96 -23.59 12.02 0.15
C ASN A 96 -22.72 10.92 -0.48
N PHE A 97 -21.39 10.99 -0.33
CA PHE A 97 -20.46 10.03 -0.95
C PHE A 97 -19.39 9.48 -0.01
N VAL A 98 -19.22 10.08 1.18
CA VAL A 98 -18.48 9.50 2.31
C VAL A 98 -19.49 9.18 3.41
N VAL A 99 -20.11 8.00 3.31
CA VAL A 99 -21.14 7.53 4.26
C VAL A 99 -20.47 6.65 5.31
N LEU A 100 -20.08 7.24 6.45
CA LEU A 100 -19.67 6.51 7.64
C LEU A 100 -20.68 6.76 8.77
N PRO A 101 -21.60 5.81 9.07
CA PRO A 101 -22.48 5.90 10.22
C PRO A 101 -21.69 6.13 11.51
N ALA A 102 -22.25 6.88 12.46
CA ALA A 102 -21.55 7.22 13.70
C ALA A 102 -20.96 6.01 14.46
N PRO A 103 -21.63 4.84 14.56
CA PRO A 103 -21.04 3.64 15.16
C PRO A 103 -19.82 3.11 14.39
N VAL A 104 -19.86 3.17 13.06
CA VAL A 104 -18.73 2.75 12.20
C VAL A 104 -17.56 3.71 12.36
N ALA A 105 -17.82 5.02 12.36
CA ALA A 105 -16.79 6.04 12.57
C ALA A 105 -16.12 5.90 13.95
N ALA A 106 -16.89 5.61 15.00
CA ALA A 106 -16.35 5.33 16.33
C ALA A 106 -15.46 4.08 16.32
N HIS A 107 -15.93 2.99 15.70
CA HIS A 107 -15.15 1.75 15.63
C HIS A 107 -13.85 1.90 14.83
N VAL A 108 -13.85 2.67 13.74
CA VAL A 108 -12.62 2.97 12.97
C VAL A 108 -11.60 3.73 13.83
N ARG A 109 -12.05 4.67 14.68
CA ARG A 109 -11.16 5.35 15.63
C ARG A 109 -10.57 4.39 16.67
N ASP A 110 -11.37 3.44 17.16
CA ASP A 110 -10.89 2.41 18.09
C ASP A 110 -9.85 1.48 17.45
N ILE A 111 -10.04 1.12 16.17
CA ILE A 111 -9.05 0.36 15.39
C ILE A 111 -7.76 1.15 15.26
N PHE A 112 -7.85 2.43 14.87
CA PHE A 112 -6.68 3.29 14.72
C PHE A 112 -5.92 3.43 16.05
N ALA A 113 -6.62 3.69 17.16
CA ALA A 113 -6.02 3.79 18.49
C ALA A 113 -5.31 2.50 18.92
N ARG A 114 -5.89 1.32 18.63
CA ARG A 114 -5.20 0.03 18.84
C ARG A 114 -3.96 -0.13 17.96
N GLY A 115 -4.03 0.32 16.71
CA GLY A 115 -2.86 0.37 15.82
C GLY A 115 -1.73 1.24 16.38
N GLN A 116 -2.06 2.39 16.97
CA GLN A 116 -1.08 3.26 17.62
C GLN A 116 -0.42 2.59 18.82
N ILE A 117 -1.19 1.88 19.67
CA ILE A 117 -0.65 1.09 20.79
C ILE A 117 0.28 -0.02 20.27
N ALA A 118 -0.05 -0.63 19.13
CA ALA A 118 0.77 -1.65 18.47
C ALA A 118 1.99 -1.07 17.70
N GLY A 119 2.19 0.26 17.73
CA GLY A 119 3.32 0.92 17.08
C GLY A 119 3.19 1.07 15.57
N ARG A 120 1.98 1.02 14.99
CA ARG A 120 1.76 1.34 13.57
C ARG A 120 2.16 2.79 13.29
N ASP A 121 2.88 3.02 12.19
CA ASP A 121 3.25 4.35 11.75
C ASP A 121 2.01 5.10 11.25
N GLN A 122 1.58 6.09 12.03
CA GLN A 122 0.43 6.94 11.73
C GLN A 122 0.62 7.80 10.48
N HIS A 123 1.86 8.02 10.04
CA HIS A 123 2.22 8.83 8.87
C HIS A 123 2.43 7.97 7.61
N ALA A 124 2.18 6.66 7.69
CA ALA A 124 2.34 5.75 6.57
C ALA A 124 1.01 5.14 6.13
N PHE A 125 0.82 5.06 4.80
CA PHE A 125 -0.20 4.21 4.19
C PHE A 125 0.41 3.24 3.18
N ALA A 126 -0.06 1.99 3.18
CA ALA A 126 0.28 1.03 2.11
C ALA A 126 -0.63 1.20 0.89
N LYS A 127 -0.10 0.90 -0.30
CA LYS A 127 -0.88 0.71 -1.53
C LYS A 127 -0.95 -0.79 -1.80
N ILE A 128 -2.15 -1.36 -1.89
CA ILE A 128 -2.38 -2.78 -2.19
C ILE A 128 -3.19 -2.86 -3.47
N GLY A 129 -2.68 -3.51 -4.52
CA GLY A 129 -3.41 -3.45 -5.79
C GLY A 129 -2.83 -4.19 -6.97
N ASP A 130 -3.48 -3.95 -8.11
CA ASP A 130 -3.15 -4.55 -9.40
C ASP A 130 -2.54 -3.55 -10.39
N SER A 131 -2.50 -3.92 -11.66
CA SER A 131 -2.02 -3.09 -12.78
C SER A 131 -2.61 -1.67 -12.79
N SER A 132 -3.81 -1.47 -12.24
CA SER A 132 -4.51 -0.19 -12.26
C SER A 132 -3.91 0.86 -11.30
N ILE A 133 -3.04 0.44 -10.38
CA ILE A 133 -2.28 1.32 -9.49
C ILE A 133 -0.77 1.04 -9.51
N ALA A 134 -0.29 0.30 -10.52
CA ALA A 134 1.14 0.06 -10.71
C ALA A 134 1.94 1.36 -10.75
N ASP A 135 3.17 1.27 -10.24
CA ASP A 135 4.01 2.42 -9.95
C ASP A 135 4.17 3.38 -11.15
N GLY A 136 4.28 4.67 -10.85
CA GLY A 136 4.38 5.77 -11.80
C GLY A 136 3.06 6.44 -12.19
N PHE A 137 1.90 5.76 -12.03
CA PHE A 137 0.60 6.31 -12.46
C PHE A 137 -0.35 6.66 -11.32
N PHE A 138 -0.23 5.99 -10.17
CA PHE A 138 -1.15 6.19 -9.04
C PHE A 138 -0.45 6.84 -7.86
N LEU A 139 -0.81 8.10 -7.61
CA LEU A 139 -0.35 8.94 -6.50
C LEU A 139 1.15 9.30 -6.48
N THR A 140 2.03 8.59 -7.19
CA THR A 140 3.49 8.78 -7.14
C THR A 140 3.95 10.23 -7.28
N ARG A 141 3.26 11.04 -8.09
CA ARG A 141 3.59 12.46 -8.31
C ARG A 141 3.53 13.31 -7.03
N PHE A 142 2.74 12.92 -6.03
CA PHE A 142 2.56 13.71 -4.82
C PHE A 142 3.71 13.62 -3.81
N ASP A 143 4.68 12.73 -4.03
CA ASP A 143 5.97 12.73 -3.32
C ASP A 143 7.09 13.46 -4.09
N GLY A 144 6.75 14.13 -5.19
CA GLY A 144 7.66 14.99 -5.94
C GLY A 144 7.36 16.47 -5.74
N PRO A 145 8.28 17.37 -6.15
CA PRO A 145 8.05 18.81 -6.09
C PRO A 145 7.04 19.31 -7.15
N ASP A 146 6.78 18.51 -8.18
CA ASP A 146 6.06 18.93 -9.38
C ASP A 146 4.61 18.40 -9.40
N TYR A 147 3.75 19.00 -8.57
CA TYR A 147 2.30 18.83 -8.66
C TYR A 147 1.57 20.17 -8.56
N ASN A 148 0.31 20.18 -9.01
CA ASN A 148 -0.58 21.32 -8.89
C ASN A 148 -1.92 20.83 -8.36
N LEU A 149 -2.29 21.25 -7.15
CA LEU A 149 -3.56 20.90 -6.51
C LEU A 149 -4.75 21.69 -7.06
N GLY A 150 -4.52 22.72 -7.86
CA GLY A 150 -5.56 23.62 -8.36
C GLY A 150 -6.40 24.16 -7.19
N PRO A 151 -7.74 24.01 -7.22
CA PRO A 151 -8.62 24.48 -6.14
C PRO A 151 -8.54 23.64 -4.86
N TYR A 152 -7.83 22.51 -4.85
CA TYR A 152 -7.79 21.56 -3.74
C TYR A 152 -6.60 21.76 -2.80
N ALA A 153 -6.17 23.01 -2.58
CA ALA A 153 -5.05 23.34 -1.68
C ALA A 153 -5.25 22.80 -0.25
N ILE A 154 -6.48 22.48 0.15
CA ILE A 154 -6.78 21.80 1.43
C ILE A 154 -6.09 20.44 1.56
N LEU A 155 -5.71 19.80 0.44
CA LEU A 155 -5.01 18.51 0.44
C LEU A 155 -3.53 18.62 0.82
N GLU A 156 -2.94 19.81 0.85
CA GLU A 156 -1.52 20.01 1.23
C GLU A 156 -1.20 19.38 2.59
N ALA A 157 -2.07 19.58 3.59
CA ALA A 157 -1.88 18.99 4.91
C ALA A 157 -1.88 17.46 4.87
N THR A 158 -2.70 16.85 4.00
CA THR A 158 -2.73 15.40 3.79
C THR A 158 -1.47 14.90 3.09
N LEU A 159 -0.99 15.64 2.08
CA LEU A 159 0.26 15.31 1.39
C LEU A 159 1.46 15.36 2.35
N ALA A 160 1.53 16.41 3.16
CA ALA A 160 2.57 16.53 4.19
C ALA A 160 2.48 15.43 5.26
N TYR A 161 1.27 15.09 5.70
CA TYR A 161 1.06 14.10 6.75
C TYR A 161 1.47 12.67 6.34
N PHE A 162 1.36 12.33 5.06
CA PHE A 162 1.70 11.02 4.51
C PHE A 162 2.92 11.03 3.56
N ALA A 163 3.76 12.06 3.66
CA ALA A 163 4.92 12.23 2.81
C ALA A 163 5.79 10.96 2.79
N GLY A 164 6.18 10.51 1.59
CA GLY A 164 6.93 9.27 1.36
C GLY A 164 6.06 8.03 1.11
N SER A 165 4.75 8.06 1.42
CA SER A 165 3.84 6.94 1.13
C SER A 165 3.31 6.94 -0.31
N PHE A 166 3.20 8.12 -0.93
CA PHE A 166 2.57 8.28 -2.24
C PHE A 166 3.39 7.67 -3.38
N GLY A 167 4.70 7.92 -3.39
CA GLY A 167 5.67 7.47 -4.38
C GLY A 167 6.40 6.19 -4.02
N ARG A 168 6.09 5.58 -2.87
CA ARG A 168 6.70 4.30 -2.48
C ARG A 168 6.31 3.18 -3.46
N ASP A 169 7.29 2.44 -3.94
CA ASP A 169 7.08 1.21 -4.70
C ASP A 169 6.60 0.08 -3.76
N SER A 170 5.34 -0.33 -3.90
CA SER A 170 4.69 -1.31 -3.04
C SER A 170 4.90 -2.74 -3.54
N VAL A 171 5.36 -3.63 -2.65
CA VAL A 171 5.53 -5.06 -2.99
C VAL A 171 4.21 -5.79 -3.22
N THR A 172 3.08 -5.15 -2.87
CA THR A 172 1.72 -5.66 -3.10
C THR A 172 1.09 -5.09 -4.37
N VAL A 173 1.85 -4.38 -5.20
CA VAL A 173 1.38 -3.80 -6.46
C VAL A 173 2.23 -4.28 -7.61
N ARG A 174 1.66 -5.13 -8.46
CA ARG A 174 2.30 -5.62 -9.68
C ARG A 174 1.28 -5.78 -10.80
N GLN A 175 1.76 -5.78 -12.04
CA GLN A 175 0.92 -6.06 -13.20
C GLN A 175 0.38 -7.50 -13.11
N GLY A 176 -0.93 -7.65 -13.31
CA GLY A 176 -1.61 -8.96 -13.32
C GLY A 176 -1.95 -9.54 -11.95
N MET A 177 -1.83 -8.77 -10.86
CA MET A 177 -2.23 -9.25 -9.53
C MET A 177 -3.74 -9.46 -9.43
N HIS A 178 -4.13 -10.61 -8.89
CA HIS A 178 -5.47 -10.90 -8.43
C HIS A 178 -5.59 -10.61 -6.93
N SER A 179 -6.80 -10.65 -6.39
CA SER A 179 -6.99 -10.50 -4.94
C SER A 179 -6.26 -11.59 -4.13
N TRP A 180 -6.16 -12.83 -4.63
CA TRP A 180 -5.40 -13.88 -3.95
C TRP A 180 -3.89 -13.69 -4.01
N SER A 181 -3.37 -12.94 -5.00
CA SER A 181 -1.91 -12.85 -5.23
C SER A 181 -1.18 -12.26 -4.02
N VAL A 182 -1.80 -11.28 -3.33
CA VAL A 182 -1.18 -10.64 -2.17
C VAL A 182 -1.14 -11.54 -0.92
N LEU A 183 -1.86 -12.66 -0.95
CA LEU A 183 -1.95 -13.66 0.12
C LEU A 183 -1.09 -14.90 -0.13
N ASP A 184 -0.46 -15.01 -1.31
CA ASP A 184 0.32 -16.18 -1.71
C ASP A 184 1.83 -15.84 -1.79
N PRO A 185 2.69 -16.49 -0.98
CA PRO A 185 4.14 -16.26 -0.99
C PRO A 185 4.82 -16.47 -2.34
N PHE A 186 4.19 -17.21 -3.27
CA PHE A 186 4.69 -17.37 -4.62
C PHE A 186 4.89 -16.01 -5.33
N TRP A 187 4.05 -15.03 -5.02
CA TRP A 187 4.05 -13.71 -5.65
C TRP A 187 4.95 -12.69 -4.94
N ALA A 188 5.56 -13.06 -3.82
CA ALA A 188 6.39 -12.17 -3.03
C ALA A 188 7.63 -11.66 -3.79
N ASP A 189 8.05 -10.43 -3.47
CA ASP A 189 9.30 -9.90 -3.95
C ASP A 189 10.47 -10.58 -3.24
N ARG A 190 11.13 -11.52 -3.91
CA ARG A 190 12.24 -12.28 -3.31
C ARG A 190 13.44 -11.42 -2.87
N ALA A 191 13.56 -10.18 -3.37
CA ALA A 191 14.62 -9.28 -2.96
C ALA A 191 14.26 -8.46 -1.71
N ARG A 192 12.97 -8.30 -1.40
CA ARG A 192 12.47 -7.43 -0.31
C ARG A 192 11.73 -8.19 0.79
N CYS A 193 11.20 -9.36 0.47
CA CYS A 193 10.36 -10.19 1.34
C CYS A 193 11.12 -11.39 1.89
N GLU A 194 10.74 -11.82 3.08
CA GLU A 194 11.30 -13.01 3.72
C GLU A 194 10.82 -14.29 3.04
N ALA A 195 11.55 -15.39 3.24
CA ALA A 195 11.18 -16.68 2.66
C ALA A 195 9.83 -17.15 3.25
N GLY A 196 8.86 -17.43 2.38
CA GLY A 196 7.51 -17.84 2.78
C GLY A 196 6.59 -16.69 3.21
N GLU A 197 7.06 -15.44 3.16
CA GLU A 197 6.25 -14.26 3.45
C GLU A 197 5.31 -13.95 2.27
N THR A 198 4.06 -13.59 2.55
CA THR A 198 3.13 -13.11 1.52
C THR A 198 3.46 -11.67 1.13
N PRO A 199 3.11 -11.19 -0.08
CA PRO A 199 3.26 -9.78 -0.42
C PRO A 199 2.62 -8.85 0.62
N LEU A 200 1.42 -9.19 1.13
CA LEU A 200 0.71 -8.38 2.12
C LEU A 200 1.47 -8.29 3.45
N ALA A 201 1.92 -9.43 3.98
CA ALA A 201 2.70 -9.46 5.21
C ALA A 201 4.03 -8.69 5.04
N CYS A 202 4.67 -8.85 3.90
CA CYS A 202 5.90 -8.14 3.54
C CYS A 202 5.70 -6.62 3.51
N GLU A 203 4.64 -6.13 2.87
CA GLU A 203 4.36 -4.69 2.85
C GLU A 203 4.08 -4.14 4.25
N ILE A 204 3.29 -4.87 5.05
CA ILE A 204 3.00 -4.51 6.44
C ILE A 204 4.28 -4.49 7.29
N ARG A 205 5.20 -5.43 7.10
CA ARG A 205 6.49 -5.47 7.81
C ARG A 205 7.41 -4.32 7.37
N LEU A 206 7.50 -4.07 6.07
CA LEU A 206 8.41 -3.08 5.50
C LEU A 206 7.97 -1.64 5.77
N LEU A 207 6.67 -1.37 5.82
CA LEU A 207 6.13 -0.01 5.97
C LEU A 207 5.48 0.23 7.33
N ASN A 208 5.08 -0.83 8.04
CA ASN A 208 4.35 -0.76 9.31
C ASN A 208 3.20 0.26 9.33
N PRO A 209 2.34 0.32 8.29
CA PRO A 209 1.44 1.45 8.09
C PRO A 209 0.22 1.40 9.02
N ALA A 210 -0.32 2.58 9.34
CA ALA A 210 -1.61 2.68 10.02
C ALA A 210 -2.80 2.62 9.07
N LEU A 211 -2.60 2.92 7.78
CA LEU A 211 -3.62 2.91 6.74
C LEU A 211 -3.18 2.06 5.54
N ALA A 212 -4.13 1.63 4.74
CA ALA A 212 -3.87 1.09 3.41
C ALA A 212 -4.91 1.62 2.42
N ILE A 213 -4.58 1.57 1.14
CA ILE A 213 -5.47 1.85 0.03
C ILE A 213 -5.51 0.58 -0.80
N ILE A 214 -6.65 -0.12 -0.80
CA ILE A 214 -6.82 -1.36 -1.57
C ILE A 214 -7.55 -1.05 -2.88
N ARG A 215 -6.91 -1.39 -4.00
CA ARG A 215 -7.50 -1.35 -5.35
C ARG A 215 -7.12 -2.61 -6.12
N LEU A 216 -7.92 -3.64 -5.91
CA LEU A 216 -7.87 -4.96 -6.57
C LEU A 216 -9.19 -5.21 -7.30
N GLY A 217 -9.25 -6.28 -8.09
CA GLY A 217 -10.49 -6.77 -8.69
C GLY A 217 -10.57 -6.65 -10.21
N THR A 218 -9.66 -5.92 -10.87
CA THR A 218 -9.71 -5.82 -12.34
C THR A 218 -9.43 -7.14 -13.04
N ASN A 219 -8.61 -8.00 -12.41
CA ASN A 219 -8.29 -9.34 -12.93
C ASN A 219 -9.29 -10.39 -12.43
N ASP A 220 -10.10 -10.10 -11.41
CA ASP A 220 -11.01 -11.06 -10.76
C ASP A 220 -12.43 -11.06 -11.35
N VAL A 221 -12.66 -10.38 -12.47
CA VAL A 221 -14.00 -10.19 -13.08
C VAL A 221 -14.72 -11.51 -13.36
N ASN A 222 -13.98 -12.56 -13.70
CA ASN A 222 -14.53 -13.88 -13.99
C ASN A 222 -14.61 -14.80 -12.76
N THR A 223 -14.19 -14.32 -11.58
CA THR A 223 -14.09 -15.06 -10.32
C THR A 223 -14.55 -14.21 -9.13
N PRO A 224 -15.81 -13.70 -9.14
CA PRO A 224 -16.29 -12.77 -8.12
C PRO A 224 -16.36 -13.38 -6.70
N ASP A 225 -16.66 -14.68 -6.58
CA ASP A 225 -16.73 -15.35 -5.28
C ASP A 225 -15.34 -15.42 -4.62
N TYR A 226 -14.32 -15.80 -5.39
CA TYR A 226 -12.92 -15.74 -4.93
C TYR A 226 -12.49 -14.31 -4.62
N TYR A 227 -12.98 -13.32 -5.37
CA TYR A 227 -12.69 -11.93 -5.05
C TYR A 227 -13.23 -11.56 -3.66
N GLU A 228 -14.48 -11.89 -3.36
CA GLU A 228 -15.08 -11.62 -2.04
C GLU A 228 -14.32 -12.31 -0.90
N GLU A 229 -14.03 -13.61 -1.05
CA GLU A 229 -13.31 -14.40 -0.05
C GLU A 229 -11.92 -13.81 0.24
N ASN A 230 -11.14 -13.54 -0.81
CA ASN A 230 -9.79 -13.00 -0.64
C ASN A 230 -9.82 -11.56 -0.11
N MET A 231 -10.77 -10.72 -0.52
CA MET A 231 -10.91 -9.37 0.03
C MET A 231 -11.23 -9.40 1.53
N ARG A 232 -12.02 -10.37 2.00
CA ARG A 232 -12.25 -10.57 3.43
C ARG A 232 -10.96 -10.93 4.16
N LEU A 233 -10.19 -11.88 3.62
CA LEU A 233 -8.89 -12.27 4.20
C LEU A 233 -7.90 -11.09 4.26
N ILE A 234 -7.82 -10.27 3.20
CA ILE A 234 -6.96 -9.08 3.17
C ILE A 234 -7.35 -8.10 4.28
N VAL A 235 -8.65 -7.86 4.49
CA VAL A 235 -9.13 -6.92 5.52
C VAL A 235 -8.93 -7.46 6.94
N GLU A 236 -8.98 -8.78 7.12
CA GLU A 236 -8.83 -9.44 8.42
C GLU A 236 -7.36 -9.74 8.80
N SER A 237 -6.40 -9.40 7.93
CA SER A 237 -4.95 -9.61 8.13
C SER A 237 -4.31 -8.72 9.18
#